data_AF-A0A1Q3V7M8-F1
#
_entry.id   AF-A0A1Q3V7M8-F1
#
_cell.length_a   1.000
_cell.length_b   1.000
_cell.length_c   1.000
_cell.angle_alpha   90.00
_cell.angle_beta   90.00
_cell.angle_gamma   90.00
#
_symmetry.space_group_name_H-M   'P 1'
#
loop_
_entity.id
_entity.type
_entity.pdbx_description
1 polymer ?
#
loop_
_entity_poly.entity_id
_entity_poly.type
_entity_poly.pdbx_seq_one_letter_code
_entity_poly.pdbx_strand_id
1 'polypeptide(L)' 'MSEIDPTAFDALIAQTGLTLTDAQTATLRAAYPKLQTMIARVTEPLPREAEPALIFQAEIR' A
#
# COMPACT_ATOMS: atom_id res chain seq x y z
N MET A 1 -12.79 0.24 -9.63
CA MET A 1 -11.39 -0.11 -9.34
C MET A 1 -11.06 -1.34 -10.15
N SER A 2 -10.11 -1.24 -11.08
CA SER A 2 -9.68 -2.40 -11.85
C SER A 2 -8.99 -3.39 -10.93
N GLU A 3 -9.39 -4.66 -10.97
CA GLU A 3 -8.60 -5.75 -10.39
C GLU A 3 -7.16 -5.62 -10.90
N ILE A 4 -6.18 -5.73 -9.99
CA ILE A 4 -4.79 -5.86 -10.40
C ILE A 4 -4.67 -7.19 -11.12
N ASP A 5 -4.30 -7.11 -12.40
CA ASP A 5 -3.84 -8.25 -13.18
C ASP A 5 -2.75 -9.01 -12.38
N PRO A 6 -2.84 -10.35 -12.24
CA PRO A 6 -1.82 -11.17 -11.60
C PRO A 6 -0.37 -10.78 -11.94
N THR A 7 -0.08 -10.39 -13.19
CA THR A 7 1.26 -9.96 -13.61
C THR A 7 1.69 -8.62 -13.00
N ALA A 8 0.76 -7.70 -12.80
CA ALA A 8 1.02 -6.42 -12.14
C ALA A 8 1.29 -6.60 -10.64
N PHE A 9 0.65 -7.57 -9.97
CA PHE A 9 0.97 -7.92 -8.59
C PHE A 9 2.41 -8.46 -8.46
N ASP A 10 2.83 -9.35 -9.37
CA ASP A 10 4.19 -9.91 -9.34
C ASP A 10 5.26 -8.84 -9.56
N ALA A 11 5.01 -7.89 -10.46
CA ALA A 11 5.90 -6.76 -10.70
C ALA A 11 6.08 -5.89 -9.45
N LEU A 12 5.03 -5.73 -8.63
CA LEU A 12 5.09 -4.99 -7.37
C LEU A 12 5.89 -5.77 -6.31
N ILE A 13 5.66 -7.07 -6.17
CA ILE A 13 6.42 -7.91 -5.23
C ILE A 13 7.91 -7.91 -5.59
N ALA A 14 8.27 -8.01 -6.87
CA ALA A 14 9.66 -7.99 -7.30
C ALA A 14 10.42 -6.71 -6.87
N GLN A 15 9.73 -5.55 -6.82
CA GLN A 15 10.33 -4.27 -6.41
C GLN A 15 10.65 -4.22 -4.90
N THR A 16 9.98 -5.03 -4.09
CA THR A 16 10.17 -5.02 -2.63
C THR A 16 11.40 -5.83 -2.18
N GLY A 17 11.95 -6.67 -3.06
CA GLY A 17 13.01 -7.62 -2.69
C GLY A 17 12.54 -8.76 -1.77
N LEU A 18 11.23 -8.92 -1.56
CA LEU A 18 10.68 -9.99 -0.74
C LEU A 18 10.86 -11.35 -1.43
N THR A 19 11.42 -12.31 -0.71
CA THR A 19 11.43 -13.73 -1.12
C THR A 19 10.27 -14.44 -0.46
N LEU A 20 9.29 -14.87 -1.25
CA LEU A 20 8.04 -15.47 -0.76
C LEU A 20 7.92 -16.91 -1.22
N THR A 21 7.34 -17.76 -0.38
CA THR A 21 6.87 -19.09 -0.80
C THR A 21 5.58 -18.97 -1.61
N ASP A 22 5.23 -20.00 -2.39
CA ASP A 22 4.00 -20.02 -3.17
C ASP A 22 2.74 -19.79 -2.32
N ALA A 23 2.71 -20.36 -1.11
CA ALA A 23 1.61 -20.18 -0.16
C ALA A 23 1.49 -18.73 0.34
N GLN A 24 2.62 -18.05 0.58
CA GLN A 24 2.65 -16.64 0.97
C GLN A 24 2.19 -15.76 -0.19
N THR A 25 2.68 -16.02 -1.40
CA THR A 25 2.26 -15.32 -2.62
C THR A 25 0.75 -15.44 -2.84
N ALA A 26 0.19 -16.65 -2.72
CA ALA A 26 -1.25 -16.88 -2.82
C ALA A 26 -2.05 -16.10 -1.77
N THR A 27 -1.56 -16.09 -0.52
CA THR A 27 -2.18 -15.34 0.58
C THR A 27 -2.20 -13.85 0.31
N LEU A 28 -1.07 -13.27 -0.12
CA LEU A 28 -0.98 -11.84 -0.38
C LEU A 28 -1.83 -11.44 -1.59
N ARG A 29 -1.86 -12.24 -2.66
CA ARG A 29 -2.75 -12.02 -3.82
C ARG A 29 -4.21 -11.97 -3.41
N ALA A 30 -4.65 -12.88 -2.54
CA ALA A 30 -6.02 -12.91 -2.05
C ALA A 30 -6.36 -11.71 -1.13
N ALA A 31 -5.39 -11.19 -0.38
CA ALA A 31 -5.57 -10.07 0.53
C ALA A 31 -5.50 -8.70 -0.17
N TYR A 32 -4.71 -8.59 -1.23
CA TYR A 32 -4.36 -7.33 -1.86
C TYR A 32 -5.57 -6.49 -2.33
N PRO A 33 -6.62 -7.05 -2.97
CA PRO A 33 -7.81 -6.29 -3.34
C PRO A 33 -8.54 -5.66 -2.14
N LYS A 34 -8.51 -6.31 -0.98
CA LYS A 34 -9.12 -5.78 0.26
C LYS A 34 -8.36 -4.56 0.75
N LEU A 35 -7.03 -4.60 0.70
CA LEU A 35 -6.18 -3.45 1.03
C LEU A 35 -6.39 -2.29 0.05
N GLN A 36 -6.49 -2.57 -1.25
CA GLN A 36 -6.81 -1.53 -2.23
C GLN A 36 -8.16 -0.86 -1.96
N THR A 37 -9.17 -1.63 -1.55
CA THR A 37 -10.48 -1.10 -1.17
C THR A 37 -10.38 -0.23 0.09
N MET A 38 -9.55 -0.62 1.05
CA MET A 38 -9.30 0.19 2.23
C MET A 38 -8.60 1.50 1.88
N ILE A 39 -7.53 1.43 1.07
CA ILE A 39 -6.78 2.61 0.58
C ILE A 39 -7.74 3.59 -0.11
N ALA A 40 -8.54 3.11 -1.06
CA ALA A 40 -9.48 3.96 -1.78
C ALA A 40 -10.44 4.73 -0.87
N ARG A 41 -10.85 4.16 0.27
CA ARG A 41 -11.73 4.83 1.24
C ARG A 41 -11.02 5.90 2.07
N VAL A 42 -9.72 5.73 2.33
CA VAL A 42 -8.94 6.63 3.20
C VAL A 42 -8.13 7.67 2.42
N THR A 43 -8.01 7.53 1.10
CA THR A 43 -7.34 8.49 0.21
C THR A 43 -8.30 9.42 -0.52
N GLU A 44 -9.54 9.53 -0.06
CA GLU A 44 -10.45 10.57 -0.54
C GLU A 44 -9.79 11.96 -0.38
N PRO A 45 -9.99 12.91 -1.32
CA PRO A 45 -9.35 14.21 -1.26
C PRO A 45 -9.59 14.92 0.07
N LEU A 46 -8.51 15.28 0.76
CA LEU A 46 -8.56 16.05 1.99
C LEU A 46 -8.38 17.56 1.71
N PRO A 47 -8.90 18.45 2.58
CA PRO A 47 -8.59 19.87 2.53
C PRO A 47 -7.07 20.10 2.60
N ARG A 48 -6.59 21.20 2.01
CA ARG A 48 -5.16 21.50 1.94
C ARG A 48 -4.52 21.67 3.33
N GLU A 49 -5.28 22.18 4.28
CA GLU A 49 -4.89 22.37 5.67
C GLU A 49 -4.87 21.08 6.51
N ALA A 50 -5.24 19.93 5.95
CA ALA A 50 -5.15 18.65 6.62
C ALA A 50 -3.68 18.19 6.71
N GLU A 51 -3.00 18.64 7.76
CA GLU A 51 -1.62 18.27 8.04
C GLU A 51 -1.48 16.80 8.51
N PRO A 52 -0.33 16.14 8.27
CA PRO A 52 -0.05 14.82 8.81
C PRO A 52 -0.10 14.79 10.34
N ALA A 53 -0.51 13.65 10.91
CA ALA A 53 -0.57 13.46 12.37
C ALA A 53 0.79 13.66 13.07
N LEU A 54 1.88 13.42 12.36
CA LEU A 54 3.25 13.64 12.83
C LEU A 54 3.95 14.58 11.87
N ILE A 55 4.47 15.68 12.42
CA ILE A 55 5.31 16.64 11.71
C ILE A 55 6.73 16.59 12.28
N PHE A 56 7.72 16.91 11.45
CA PHE A 56 9.11 16.99 11.90
C PHE A 56 9.27 18.08 12.97
N GLN A 57 9.94 17.75 14.07
CA GLN A 57 10.34 18.69 15.11
C GLN A 57 11.86 18.70 15.19
N ALA A 58 12.48 19.83 14.82
CA ALA A 58 13.93 19.98 14.95
C ALA A 58 14.30 20.10 16.44
N GLU A 59 15.29 19.33 16.88
CA GLU A 59 15.94 19.59 18.17
C GLU A 59 16.80 20.85 18.05
N ILE A 60 16.52 21.87 18.87
CA ILE A 60 17.41 23.01 19.04
C ILE A 60 18.34 22.66 20.20
N ARG A 61 19.63 22.48 19.90
CA ARG A 61 20.69 22.29 20.90
C ARG A 61 21.36 23.61 21.23
#